data_AF-A0A9X0QI85-F1
#
_entry.id   AF-A0A9X0QI85-F1
#
_cell.length_a   1.000
_cell.length_b   1.000
_cell.length_c   1.000
_cell.angle_alpha   90.00
_cell.angle_beta   90.00
_cell.angle_gamma   90.00
#
_symmetry.space_group_name_H-M   'P 1'
#
loop_
_entity.id
_entity.type
_entity.pdbx_description
1 polymer ?
#
loop_
_entity_poly.entity_id
_entity_poly.type
_entity_poly.pdbx_seq_one_letter_code
_entity_poly.pdbx_strand_id
1 'polypeptide(L)'
;MRRLPVRELAQQSGRAEFAERLDMALHGLCQPLTVLQCRLAMGELIGEPDAMLEAIREALKECVRLNQTVGTMRTMLQQVNADTKDERIG
;
A
#
# COMPACT_ATOMS: atom_id res chain seq x y z
N MET A 1 -18.62 4.98 36.39
CA MET A 1 -18.52 4.66 34.95
C MET A 1 -18.50 5.96 34.16
N ARG A 2 -17.34 6.38 33.65
CA ARG A 2 -17.20 7.61 32.84
C ARG A 2 -17.78 7.30 31.45
N ARG A 3 -18.90 7.93 31.06
CA ARG A 3 -19.38 7.87 29.67
C ARG A 3 -18.35 8.61 28.81
N LEU A 4 -17.64 7.89 27.95
CA LEU A 4 -16.82 8.50 26.92
C LEU A 4 -17.76 9.24 25.94
N PRO A 5 -17.47 10.50 25.57
CA PRO A 5 -18.30 11.24 24.63
C PRO A 5 -18.34 10.51 23.28
N VAL A 6 -19.53 10.38 22.70
CA VAL A 6 -19.81 9.64 21.44
C VAL A 6 -18.84 10.01 20.30
N ARG A 7 -18.32 11.25 20.29
CA ARG A 7 -17.31 11.72 19.33
C ARG A 7 -15.95 11.02 19.45
N GLU A 8 -15.48 10.72 20.65
CA GLU A 8 -14.20 10.02 20.85
C GLU A 8 -14.27 8.57 20.36
N LEU A 9 -15.41 7.90 20.53
CA LEU A 9 -15.64 6.55 20.03
C LEU A 9 -15.73 6.52 18.49
N ALA A 10 -16.36 7.52 17.88
CA ALA A 10 -16.42 7.65 16.42
C ALA A 10 -15.02 7.91 15.80
N GLN A 11 -14.22 8.79 16.41
CA GLN A 11 -12.84 9.04 15.96
C GLN A 11 -11.91 7.83 16.15
N GLN A 12 -12.09 7.05 17.23
CA GLN A 12 -11.34 5.80 17.43
C GLN A 12 -11.73 4.74 16.40
N SER A 13 -13.02 4.59 16.10
CA SER A 13 -13.51 3.64 15.09
C SER A 13 -13.00 3.99 13.69
N GLY A 14 -13.01 5.27 13.29
CA GLY A 14 -12.47 5.71 11.99
C GLY A 14 -10.96 5.50 11.85
N ARG A 15 -10.20 5.64 12.95
CA ARG A 15 -8.76 5.32 12.96
C ARG A 15 -8.48 3.83 12.82
N ALA A 16 -9.27 2.97 13.46
CA ALA A 16 -9.14 1.53 13.35
C ALA A 16 -9.46 1.05 11.92
N GLU A 17 -10.55 1.52 11.33
CA GLU A 17 -10.92 1.21 9.94
C GLU A 17 -9.85 1.65 8.94
N PHE A 18 -9.27 2.85 9.16
CA PHE A 18 -8.16 3.32 8.33
C PHE A 18 -6.91 2.43 8.46
N ALA A 19 -6.56 2.02 9.68
CA ALA A 19 -5.43 1.13 9.92
C ALA A 19 -5.62 -0.23 9.24
N GLU A 20 -6.82 -0.81 9.32
CA GLU A 20 -7.15 -2.06 8.62
C GLU A 20 -7.05 -1.91 7.10
N ARG A 21 -7.52 -0.80 6.53
CA ARG A 21 -7.40 -0.53 5.09
C ARG A 21 -5.95 -0.38 4.64
N LEU A 22 -5.11 0.26 5.45
CA LEU A 22 -3.67 0.34 5.20
C LEU A 22 -2.99 -1.03 5.32
N ASP A 23 -3.34 -1.83 6.32
CA ASP A 23 -2.80 -3.16 6.52
C ASP A 23 -3.13 -4.08 5.33
N MET A 24 -4.38 -4.07 4.86
CA MET A 24 -4.77 -4.77 3.63
C MET A 24 -3.99 -4.30 2.40
N ALA A 25 -3.79 -2.98 2.25
CA ALA A 25 -3.02 -2.44 1.14
C ALA A 25 -1.54 -2.85 1.20
N LEU A 26 -0.94 -2.84 2.40
CA LEU A 26 0.43 -3.30 2.65
C LEU A 26 0.56 -4.81 2.36
N HIS A 27 -0.40 -5.61 2.83
CA HIS A 27 -0.44 -7.04 2.54
C HIS A 27 -0.54 -7.31 1.03
N GLY A 28 -1.33 -6.51 0.32
CA GLY A 28 -1.45 -6.54 -1.14
C GLY A 28 -0.16 -6.23 -1.90
N LEU A 29 0.84 -5.58 -1.27
CA LEU A 29 2.16 -5.33 -1.88
C LEU A 29 3.09 -6.54 -1.81
N CYS A 30 2.89 -7.45 -0.84
CA CYS A 30 3.79 -8.59 -0.64
C CYS A 30 3.83 -9.51 -1.86
N GLN A 31 2.69 -9.73 -2.51
CA GLN A 31 2.58 -10.59 -3.70
C GLN A 31 3.38 -10.04 -4.90
N PRO A 32 3.15 -8.81 -5.41
CA PRO A 32 3.93 -8.26 -6.52
C PRO A 32 5.42 -8.10 -6.19
N LEU A 33 5.78 -7.79 -4.95
CA LEU A 33 7.19 -7.77 -4.50
C LEU A 33 7.84 -9.14 -4.62
N THR A 34 7.16 -10.19 -4.16
CA THR A 34 7.65 -11.57 -4.25
C THR A 34 7.82 -11.99 -5.70
N VAL A 35 6.81 -11.73 -6.54
CA VAL A 35 6.85 -12.07 -7.97
C VAL A 35 8.02 -11.37 -8.66
N LEU A 36 8.22 -10.08 -8.39
CA LEU A 36 9.34 -9.31 -8.92
C LEU A 36 10.69 -9.93 -8.51
N GLN A 37 10.88 -10.23 -7.23
CA GLN A 37 12.12 -10.79 -6.71
C GLN A 37 12.41 -12.17 -7.31
N CYS A 38 11.41 -13.05 -7.38
CA CYS A 38 11.56 -14.38 -7.97
C CYS A 38 11.92 -14.30 -9.46
N ARG A 39 11.30 -13.39 -10.22
CA ARG A 39 11.59 -13.23 -11.65
C ARG A 39 13.03 -12.79 -11.90
N LEU A 40 13.51 -11.80 -11.17
CA LEU A 40 14.88 -11.33 -11.28
C LEU A 40 15.89 -12.42 -10.87
N ALA A 41 15.63 -13.12 -9.77
CA ALA A 41 16.48 -14.23 -9.33
C ALA A 41 16.53 -15.37 -10.36
N MET A 42 15.41 -15.67 -11.03
CA MET A 42 15.37 -16.67 -12.10
C MET A 42 16.15 -16.23 -13.35
N GLY A 43 16.03 -14.96 -13.76
CA GLY A 43 16.81 -14.41 -14.88
C GLY A 43 18.31 -14.48 -14.61
N GLU A 44 18.72 -14.12 -13.39
CA GLU A 44 20.11 -14.23 -12.93
C GLU A 44 20.60 -15.68 -12.91
N LEU A 45 19.79 -16.62 -12.39
CA LEU A 45 20.11 -18.04 -12.32
C LEU A 45 20.32 -18.69 -13.70
N ILE A 46 19.52 -18.29 -14.70
CA ILE A 46 19.66 -18.78 -16.08
C ILE A 46 20.98 -18.29 -16.68
N GLY A 47 21.44 -17.08 -16.34
CA GLY A 47 22.76 -16.56 -16.72
C GLY A 47 22.88 -16.10 -18.18
N GLU A 48 21.79 -16.18 -18.97
CA GLU A 48 21.75 -15.68 -20.33
C GLU A 48 21.29 -14.21 -20.38
N PRO A 49 21.91 -13.35 -21.21
CA PRO A 49 21.51 -11.94 -21.33
C PRO A 49 20.03 -11.76 -21.69
N ASP A 50 19.50 -12.59 -22.58
CA ASP A 50 18.10 -12.52 -23.01
C ASP A 50 17.13 -12.91 -21.89
N ALA A 51 17.50 -13.91 -21.07
CA ALA A 51 16.71 -14.30 -19.91
C ALA A 51 16.65 -13.18 -18.85
N MET A 52 17.76 -12.48 -18.62
CA MET A 52 17.79 -11.33 -17.71
C MET A 52 16.99 -10.14 -18.26
N LEU A 53 17.08 -9.86 -19.57
CA LEU A 53 16.26 -8.82 -20.20
C LEU A 53 14.77 -9.10 -20.06
N GLU A 54 14.35 -10.35 -20.26
CA GLU A 54 12.95 -10.74 -20.09
C GLU A 54 12.51 -10.66 -18.61
N ALA A 55 13.35 -11.12 -17.68
CA ALA A 55 13.11 -10.98 -16.25
C ALA A 55 12.95 -9.51 -15.84
N ILE A 56 13.76 -8.59 -16.38
CA ILE A 56 13.65 -7.15 -16.12
C ILE A 56 12.34 -6.59 -16.69
N ARG A 57 11.97 -6.93 -17.93
CA ARG A 57 10.70 -6.47 -18.53
C ARG A 57 9.50 -6.90 -17.68
N GLU A 58 9.52 -8.15 -17.24
CA GLU A 58 8.48 -8.73 -16.40
C GLU A 58 8.48 -8.14 -14.98
N ALA A 59 9.64 -7.79 -14.42
CA ALA A 59 9.77 -7.09 -13.14
C ALA A 59 9.20 -5.66 -13.20
N LEU A 60 9.44 -4.93 -14.31
CA LEU A 60 8.92 -3.58 -14.51
C LEU A 60 7.39 -3.52 -14.48
N LYS A 61 6.70 -4.57 -14.96
CA LYS A 61 5.23 -4.68 -14.86
C LYS A 61 4.78 -4.73 -13.40
N GLU A 62 5.47 -5.46 -12.55
CA GLU A 62 5.16 -5.51 -11.12
C GLU A 62 5.50 -4.17 -10.43
N CYS A 63 6.56 -3.47 -10.83
CA CYS A 63 6.83 -2.10 -10.35
C CYS A 63 5.66 -1.14 -10.61
N VAL A 64 5.01 -1.24 -11.77
CA VAL A 64 3.82 -0.43 -12.07
C VAL A 64 2.67 -0.74 -11.10
N ARG A 65 2.42 -2.03 -10.82
CA ARG A 65 1.40 -2.45 -9.85
C ARG A 65 1.71 -1.97 -8.43
N LEU A 66 2.97 -2.05 -8.01
CA LEU A 66 3.42 -1.52 -6.72
C LEU A 66 3.16 -0.02 -6.63
N ASN A 67 3.51 0.75 -7.66
CA ASN A 67 3.27 2.19 -7.71
C ASN A 67 1.78 2.53 -7.64
N GLN A 68 0.90 1.73 -8.25
CA GLN A 68 -0.54 1.92 -8.16
C GLN A 68 -1.06 1.72 -6.74
N THR A 69 -0.65 0.64 -6.07
CA THR A 69 -1.04 0.38 -4.67
C THR A 69 -0.52 1.46 -3.73
N VAL A 70 0.74 1.89 -3.88
CA VAL A 70 1.31 3.02 -3.11
C VAL A 70 0.56 4.32 -3.40
N GLY A 71 0.16 4.56 -4.64
CA GLY A 71 -0.69 5.69 -5.03
C GLY A 71 -2.02 5.68 -4.28
N THR A 72 -2.69 4.52 -4.22
CA THR A 72 -3.92 4.34 -3.45
C THR A 72 -3.71 4.65 -1.97
N MET A 73 -2.64 4.13 -1.36
CA MET A 73 -2.29 4.41 0.04
C MET A 73 -2.04 5.89 0.29
N ARG A 74 -1.37 6.58 -0.64
CA ARG A 74 -1.15 8.04 -0.56
C ARG A 74 -2.47 8.80 -0.60
N THR A 75 -3.41 8.41 -1.46
CA THR A 75 -4.75 9.01 -1.52
C THR A 75 -5.52 8.79 -0.22
N MET A 76 -5.46 7.58 0.36
CA MET A 76 -6.07 7.29 1.67
C MET A 76 -5.50 8.19 2.77
N LEU A 77 -4.17 8.37 2.81
CA LEU A 77 -3.51 9.27 3.78
C LEU A 77 -3.91 10.75 3.57
N GLN A 78 -4.08 11.19 2.32
CA GLN A 78 -4.51 12.55 2.01
C GLN A 78 -5.95 12.82 2.46
N GLN A 79 -6.86 11.85 2.34
CA GLN A 79 -8.24 11.97 2.81
C GLN A 79 -8.29 12.20 4.33
N VAL A 80 -7.57 11.39 5.11
CA VAL A 80 -7.49 11.55 6.58
C VAL A 80 -6.88 12.91 6.99
N ASN A 81 -5.86 13.37 6.26
CA ASN A 81 -5.24 14.68 6.52
C ASN A 81 -6.12 15.87 6.11
N ALA A 82 -7.05 15.69 5.16
CA ALA A 82 -8.02 16.71 4.78
C ALA A 82 -9.15 16.82 5.80
N ASP A 83 -9.69 15.69 6.27
CA ASP A 83 -10.76 15.65 7.28
C ASP A 83 -10.33 16.30 8.61
N THR A 84 -9.05 16.13 8.98
CA THR A 84 -8.46 16.77 10.18
C THR A 84 -8.17 18.27 10.04
N LYS A 85 -8.32 18.85 8.85
CA LYS A 85 -8.25 20.31 8.63
C LYS A 85 -9.62 20.97 8.66
N ASP A 86 -10.67 20.26 8.22
CA ASP A 86 -12.05 20.77 8.22
C ASP A 86 -12.62 20.87 9.64
N GLU A 87 -12.29 19.91 10.52
CA GLU A 87 -12.66 19.93 11.95
C GLU A 87 -12.03 21.08 12.77
N ARG A 88 -11.07 21.84 12.22
CA ARG A 88 -10.43 22.99 12.90
C ARG A 88 -11.02 24.35 12.54
N ILE A 89 -11.93 24.40 11.57
CA ILE A 89 -12.55 25.63 11.07
C ILE A 89 -14.05 25.68 11.40
N GLY A 90 -14.64 24.58 11.89
CA GLY A 90 -16.03 24.48 12.33
C GLY A 90 -16.24 24.64 13.84
#